data_AF-A0A9Q0UU28-F1
#
_entry.id   AF-A0A9Q0UU28-F1
#
_cell.length_a   1.000
_cell.length_b   1.000
_cell.length_c   1.000
_cell.angle_alpha   90.00
_cell.angle_beta   90.00
_cell.angle_gamma   90.00
#
_symmetry.space_group_name_H-M   'P 1'
#
loop_
_entity.id
_entity.type
_entity.pdbx_description
1 polymer ?
#
loop_
_entity_poly.entity_id
_entity_poly.type
_entity_poly.pdbx_seq_one_letter_code
_entity_poly.pdbx_strand_id
1 'polypeptide(L)'
;MARNVHRRRYRMGAGYKVGKDGAVTEDYWEQIDEEQSLQEGSKKRKPYRIELVGVVCDAYLAVVRGIRRAIMCRRAVRVKSQLKSHKRFANAFLTYCHLVDNARLYCTNVLEGPPKRFVKRNTDTAIFMKLIGWKDKDKTLLVDPDEIDCLKRVGSLNEEAESIYELYKNPNPACEDGSIWKDIVLSPSRLNIQKELKYSIQKVERQ
;
A
#
# COMPACT_ATOMS: atom_id res chain seq x y z
N MET A 1 -6.47 11.54 -19.20
CA MET A 1 -5.21 11.03 -19.79
C MET A 1 -5.14 9.50 -19.89
N ALA A 2 -5.12 8.75 -18.77
CA ALA A 2 -4.81 7.31 -18.76
C ALA A 2 -5.62 6.44 -19.74
N ARG A 3 -6.93 6.72 -19.91
CA ARG A 3 -7.79 6.00 -20.86
C ARG A 3 -7.55 6.35 -22.34
N ASN A 4 -6.97 7.50 -22.64
CA ASN A 4 -6.84 8.02 -24.00
C ASN A 4 -5.40 8.00 -24.55
N VAL A 5 -4.41 7.50 -23.81
CA VAL A 5 -2.99 7.44 -24.25
C VAL A 5 -2.77 6.56 -25.50
N HIS A 6 -3.63 5.57 -25.75
CA HIS A 6 -3.60 4.83 -27.03
C HIS A 6 -4.20 5.63 -28.20
N ARG A 7 -5.03 6.65 -27.92
CA ARG A 7 -5.72 7.45 -28.93
C ARG A 7 -5.02 8.78 -29.22
N ARG A 8 -4.33 9.35 -28.22
CA ARG A 8 -3.81 10.72 -28.25
C ARG A 8 -2.37 10.77 -27.74
N ARG A 9 -1.55 11.65 -28.32
CA ARG A 9 -0.21 11.96 -27.81
C ARG A 9 -0.33 13.02 -26.72
N TYR A 10 0.52 12.90 -25.70
CA TYR A 10 0.60 13.82 -24.57
C TYR A 10 2.05 14.28 -24.43
N ARG A 11 2.25 15.54 -24.04
CA ARG A 11 3.55 16.08 -23.62
C ARG A 11 3.49 16.43 -22.14
N MET A 12 4.67 16.62 -21.55
CA MET A 12 4.76 17.12 -20.18
C MET A 12 4.16 18.52 -20.10
N GLY A 13 3.17 18.69 -19.23
CA GLY A 13 2.54 19.98 -18.95
C GLY A 13 3.38 20.81 -17.98
N ALA A 14 2.79 21.90 -17.49
CA ALA A 14 3.43 22.81 -16.54
C ALA A 14 3.84 22.17 -15.20
N GLY A 15 3.35 20.97 -14.89
CA GLY A 15 3.58 20.25 -13.64
C GLY A 15 2.82 20.87 -12.47
N TYR A 16 3.38 20.74 -11.27
CA TYR A 16 2.87 21.42 -10.08
C TYR A 16 3.46 22.84 -9.98
N LYS A 17 2.61 23.86 -10.02
CA LYS A 17 2.99 25.26 -9.83
C LYS A 17 2.06 25.93 -8.83
N VAL A 18 2.66 26.73 -7.94
CA VAL A 18 1.93 27.63 -7.05
C VAL A 18 2.07 29.04 -7.63
N GLY A 19 0.94 29.64 -8.01
CA GLY A 19 0.87 31.01 -8.50
C GLY A 19 1.14 32.04 -7.41
N LYS A 20 1.44 33.28 -7.82
CA LYS A 20 1.68 34.40 -6.88
C LYS A 20 0.48 34.69 -5.97
N ASP A 21 -0.72 34.37 -6.44
CA ASP A 21 -1.98 34.55 -5.72
C ASP A 21 -2.34 33.35 -4.82
N GLY A 22 -1.42 32.39 -4.65
CA GLY A 22 -1.64 31.16 -3.89
C GLY A 22 -2.42 30.07 -4.63
N ALA A 23 -2.89 30.34 -5.86
CA ALA A 23 -3.58 29.36 -6.69
C ALA A 23 -2.63 28.20 -7.08
N VAL A 24 -3.08 26.96 -6.88
CA VAL A 24 -2.32 25.75 -7.22
C VAL A 24 -2.79 25.22 -8.57
N THR A 25 -1.89 25.17 -9.54
CA THR A 25 -2.10 24.49 -10.82
C THR A 25 -1.33 23.19 -10.82
N GLU A 26 -2.02 22.07 -10.99
CA GLU A 26 -1.41 20.74 -11.08
C GLU A 26 -1.80 20.09 -12.42
N ASP A 27 -0.99 20.33 -13.46
CA ASP A 27 -1.17 19.74 -14.78
C ASP A 27 0.14 19.15 -15.32
N TYR A 28 0.31 17.84 -15.17
CA TYR A 28 1.52 17.14 -15.62
C TYR A 28 1.47 16.74 -17.11
N TRP A 29 0.30 16.75 -17.76
CA TRP A 29 0.14 16.15 -19.08
C TRP A 29 -0.84 16.93 -19.97
N GLU A 30 -0.28 17.65 -20.93
CA GLU A 30 -1.04 18.36 -21.95
C GLU A 30 -1.25 17.49 -23.18
N GLN A 31 -2.46 17.52 -23.74
CA GLN A 31 -2.76 16.85 -25.01
C GLN A 31 -2.11 17.60 -26.17
N ILE A 32 -1.54 16.86 -27.13
CA ILE A 32 -1.01 17.41 -28.39
C ILE A 32 -2.08 17.23 -29.48
N ASP A 33 -2.28 18.23 -30.33
CA ASP A 33 -3.25 18.19 -31.42
C ASP A 33 -2.94 17.15 -32.50
N GLU A 34 -4.01 16.64 -33.11
CA GLU A 34 -4.00 15.44 -33.96
C GLU A 34 -3.21 15.63 -35.28
N GLU A 35 -3.05 16.86 -35.79
CA GLU A 35 -2.33 17.15 -37.04
C GLU A 35 -0.83 16.80 -36.98
N GLN A 36 -0.18 16.92 -35.82
CA GLN A 36 1.21 16.48 -35.64
C GLN A 36 1.34 14.96 -35.45
N SER A 37 0.25 14.25 -35.16
CA SER A 37 0.26 12.82 -34.84
C SER A 37 0.15 11.90 -36.06
N LEU A 38 -0.30 12.45 -37.20
CA LEU A 38 -0.52 11.73 -38.47
C LEU A 38 0.73 11.66 -39.35
N GLN A 39 1.74 12.51 -39.12
CA GLN A 39 2.94 12.58 -39.98
C GLN A 39 3.98 11.48 -39.72
N GLU A 40 3.91 10.74 -38.61
CA GLU A 40 4.85 9.66 -38.29
C GLU A 40 4.15 8.29 -38.24
N GLY A 41 4.01 7.63 -39.39
CA GLY A 41 3.91 6.17 -39.54
C GLY A 41 3.07 5.42 -38.51
N SER A 42 1.84 5.90 -38.25
CA SER A 42 1.04 5.49 -37.09
C SER A 42 0.52 4.05 -37.19
N LYS A 43 1.32 3.08 -36.73
CA LYS A 43 0.79 1.77 -36.32
C LYS A 43 -0.26 2.04 -35.24
N LYS A 44 -1.55 1.83 -35.54
CA LYS A 44 -2.66 1.91 -34.58
C LYS A 44 -2.23 1.21 -33.29
N ARG A 45 -2.01 1.97 -32.21
CA ARG A 45 -1.61 1.40 -30.91
C ARG A 45 -2.70 0.41 -30.50
N LYS A 46 -2.31 -0.81 -30.14
CA LYS A 46 -3.26 -1.84 -29.72
C LYS A 46 -4.04 -1.34 -28.50
N PRO A 47 -5.36 -1.58 -28.43
CA PRO A 47 -6.13 -1.27 -27.24
C PRO A 47 -5.53 -1.99 -26.03
N TYR A 48 -5.43 -1.32 -24.90
CA TYR A 48 -4.96 -1.88 -23.64
C TYR A 48 -6.06 -1.78 -22.58
N ARG A 49 -6.04 -2.73 -21.64
CA ARG A 49 -6.83 -2.71 -20.42
C ARG A 49 -5.94 -2.26 -19.26
N ILE A 50 -6.41 -1.32 -18.46
CA ILE A 50 -5.73 -0.84 -17.26
C ILE A 50 -6.27 -1.61 -16.06
N GLU A 51 -5.41 -2.39 -15.41
CA GLU A 51 -5.72 -3.09 -14.17
C GLU A 51 -4.93 -2.50 -13.00
N LEU A 52 -5.65 -2.07 -11.96
CA LEU A 52 -5.07 -1.61 -10.71
C LEU A 52 -5.08 -2.74 -9.69
N VAL A 53 -3.91 -3.11 -9.17
CA VAL A 53 -3.79 -4.03 -8.04
C VAL A 53 -3.20 -3.29 -6.87
N GLY A 54 -4.04 -2.95 -5.91
CA GLY A 54 -3.68 -2.35 -4.64
C GLY A 54 -3.43 -3.39 -3.56
N VAL A 55 -2.45 -3.13 -2.70
CA VAL A 55 -2.20 -3.90 -1.48
C VAL A 55 -2.12 -2.93 -0.32
N VAL A 56 -2.95 -3.14 0.70
CA VAL A 56 -2.95 -2.39 1.94
C VAL A 56 -2.46 -3.27 3.09
N CYS A 57 -1.75 -2.64 4.01
CA CYS A 57 -1.23 -3.22 5.22
C CYS A 57 -1.29 -2.14 6.30
N ASP A 58 -1.45 -2.55 7.56
CA ASP A 58 -1.22 -1.71 8.71
C ASP A 58 0.19 -1.12 8.63
N ALA A 59 0.31 0.19 8.89
CA ALA A 59 1.55 0.92 8.76
C ALA A 59 2.65 0.37 9.71
N TYR A 60 2.28 -0.07 10.92
CA TYR A 60 3.22 -0.70 11.84
C TYR A 60 3.79 -2.01 11.27
N LEU A 61 2.93 -2.89 10.76
CA LEU A 61 3.35 -4.15 10.17
C LEU A 61 4.26 -3.92 8.96
N ALA A 62 3.94 -2.90 8.14
CA ALA A 62 4.77 -2.52 7.00
C ALA A 62 6.17 -2.03 7.44
N VAL A 63 6.28 -1.27 8.53
CA VAL A 63 7.56 -0.83 9.11
C VAL A 63 8.36 -2.02 9.63
N VAL A 64 7.75 -2.93 10.40
CA VAL A 64 8.42 -4.14 10.90
C VAL A 64 8.95 -5.00 9.75
N ARG A 65 8.14 -5.22 8.70
CA ARG A 65 8.56 -5.93 7.49
C ARG A 65 9.70 -5.20 6.78
N GLY A 66 9.66 -3.86 6.75
CA GLY A 66 10.71 -3.02 6.20
C GLY A 66 12.05 -3.16 6.95
N ILE A 67 12.02 -3.18 8.28
CA ILE A 67 13.20 -3.40 9.13
C ILE A 67 13.76 -4.81 8.92
N ARG A 68 12.91 -5.85 8.94
CA ARG A 68 13.34 -7.23 8.67
C ARG A 68 14.03 -7.35 7.31
N ARG A 69 13.47 -6.73 6.26
CA ARG A 69 14.09 -6.67 4.93
C ARG A 69 15.40 -5.88 4.91
N ALA A 70 15.52 -4.80 5.69
CA ALA A 70 16.76 -4.05 5.81
C ALA A 70 17.88 -4.90 6.45
N ILE A 71 17.56 -5.72 7.44
CA ILE A 71 18.50 -6.65 8.07
C ILE A 71 18.91 -7.75 7.09
N MET A 72 17.94 -8.42 6.45
CA MET A 72 18.18 -9.58 5.58
C MET A 72 18.81 -9.22 4.23
N CYS A 73 18.31 -8.15 3.59
CA CYS A 73 18.67 -7.81 2.21
C CYS A 73 19.44 -6.49 2.09
N ARG A 74 19.77 -5.82 3.21
CA ARG A 74 20.47 -4.52 3.24
C ARG A 74 19.76 -3.38 2.49
N ARG A 75 18.44 -3.49 2.28
CA ARG A 75 17.61 -2.50 1.58
C ARG A 75 16.57 -1.86 2.51
N ALA A 76 16.91 -0.69 3.04
CA ALA A 76 16.06 0.08 3.94
C ALA A 76 15.17 1.09 3.21
N VAL A 77 14.04 1.41 3.81
CA VAL A 77 13.19 2.55 3.41
C VAL A 77 12.98 3.41 4.64
N ARG A 78 13.07 4.73 4.49
CA ARG A 78 12.85 5.68 5.59
C ARG A 78 11.40 5.62 6.04
N VAL A 79 11.17 5.48 7.35
CA VAL A 79 9.84 5.31 7.96
C VAL A 79 8.88 6.44 7.56
N LYS A 80 9.29 7.70 7.70
CA LYS A 80 8.47 8.86 7.30
C LYS A 80 8.03 8.81 5.83
N SER A 81 8.92 8.42 4.93
CA SER A 81 8.58 8.25 3.51
C SER A 81 7.58 7.11 3.30
N GLN A 82 7.74 6.01 4.04
CA GLN A 82 6.82 4.87 4.00
C GLN A 82 5.41 5.28 4.47
N LEU A 83 5.30 5.97 5.61
CA LEU A 83 4.03 6.45 6.17
C LEU A 83 3.31 7.42 5.22
N LYS A 84 4.05 8.38 4.66
CA LYS A 84 3.52 9.32 3.66
C LYS A 84 2.97 8.60 2.42
N SER A 85 3.70 7.60 1.92
CA SER A 85 3.24 6.77 0.81
C SER A 85 1.98 5.97 1.16
N HIS A 86 1.88 5.42 2.38
CA HIS A 86 0.69 4.68 2.84
C HIS A 86 -0.53 5.59 2.87
N LYS A 87 -0.42 6.76 3.49
CA LYS A 87 -1.49 7.76 3.58
C LYS A 87 -1.96 8.22 2.20
N ARG A 88 -1.02 8.58 1.33
CA ARG A 88 -1.31 9.01 -0.05
C ARG A 88 -2.01 7.93 -0.86
N PHE A 89 -1.52 6.69 -0.77
CA PHE A 89 -2.14 5.56 -1.45
C PHE A 89 -3.59 5.37 -0.99
N ALA A 90 -3.82 5.31 0.33
CA ALA A 90 -5.15 5.12 0.89
C ALA A 90 -6.14 6.22 0.45
N ASN A 91 -5.71 7.49 0.49
CA ASN A 91 -6.56 8.62 0.12
C ASN A 91 -6.85 8.69 -1.39
N ALA A 92 -5.91 8.25 -2.23
CA ALA A 92 -6.06 8.33 -3.69
C ALA A 92 -6.66 7.06 -4.33
N PHE A 93 -6.70 5.93 -3.61
CA PHE A 93 -7.08 4.63 -4.18
C PHE A 93 -8.47 4.65 -4.84
N LEU A 94 -9.47 5.22 -4.16
CA LEU A 94 -10.84 5.33 -4.69
C LEU A 94 -10.89 6.18 -5.96
N THR A 95 -10.18 7.31 -5.98
CA THR A 95 -10.05 8.18 -7.15
C THR A 95 -9.45 7.42 -8.34
N TYR A 96 -8.39 6.63 -8.11
CA TYR A 96 -7.79 5.82 -9.16
C TYR A 96 -8.70 4.69 -9.65
N CYS A 97 -9.56 4.12 -8.79
CA CYS A 97 -10.53 3.11 -9.20
C CYS A 97 -11.48 3.63 -10.30
N HIS A 98 -11.80 4.94 -10.32
CA HIS A 98 -12.62 5.54 -11.37
C HIS A 98 -11.90 5.67 -12.71
N LEU A 99 -10.56 5.66 -12.73
CA LEU A 99 -9.74 5.86 -13.94
C LEU A 99 -9.37 4.56 -14.67
N VAL A 100 -9.39 3.43 -13.96
CA VAL A 100 -8.98 2.11 -14.49
C VAL A 100 -10.18 1.28 -14.92
N ASP A 101 -9.92 0.24 -15.72
CA ASP A 101 -10.96 -0.71 -16.14
C ASP A 101 -11.28 -1.66 -14.97
N ASN A 102 -10.24 -2.27 -14.40
CA ASN A 102 -10.39 -3.20 -13.29
C ASN A 102 -9.57 -2.74 -12.10
N ALA A 103 -10.08 -2.91 -10.88
CA ALA A 103 -9.35 -2.67 -9.66
C ALA A 103 -9.51 -3.85 -8.70
N ARG A 104 -8.44 -4.19 -7.98
CA ARG A 104 -8.45 -5.18 -6.89
C ARG A 104 -7.69 -4.60 -5.70
N LEU A 105 -8.24 -4.73 -4.51
CA LEU A 105 -7.60 -4.32 -3.26
C LEU A 105 -7.40 -5.54 -2.37
N TYR A 106 -6.16 -5.78 -1.96
CA TYR A 106 -5.81 -6.86 -1.05
C TYR A 106 -5.35 -6.32 0.30
N CYS A 107 -5.76 -6.96 1.39
CA CYS A 107 -5.26 -6.71 2.75
C CYS A 107 -4.26 -7.80 3.16
N THR A 108 -3.18 -7.40 3.84
CA THR A 108 -2.13 -8.31 4.34
C THR A 108 -1.91 -8.20 5.85
N ASN A 109 -2.94 -7.79 6.59
CA ASN A 109 -2.85 -7.64 8.05
C ASN A 109 -2.88 -8.98 8.79
N VAL A 110 -3.41 -10.02 8.15
CA VAL A 110 -3.51 -11.35 8.73
C VAL A 110 -2.13 -12.02 8.74
N LEU A 111 -1.64 -12.35 9.94
CA LEU A 111 -0.36 -13.03 10.17
C LEU A 111 -0.50 -14.57 10.11
N GLU A 112 -1.71 -15.13 10.37
CA GLU A 112 -1.97 -16.58 10.43
C GLU A 112 -3.33 -16.97 9.81
N GLY A 113 -3.39 -18.11 9.09
CA GLY A 113 -4.60 -18.70 8.50
C GLY A 113 -4.28 -19.65 7.34
N PRO A 114 -5.22 -20.43 6.78
CA PRO A 114 -4.97 -21.19 5.55
C PRO A 114 -4.95 -20.25 4.33
N PRO A 115 -4.00 -20.42 3.38
CA PRO A 115 -3.86 -19.50 2.26
C PRO A 115 -5.05 -19.66 1.30
N LYS A 116 -5.99 -18.70 1.32
CA LYS A 116 -7.15 -18.73 0.40
C LYS A 116 -6.79 -18.46 -1.07
N ARG A 117 -5.52 -18.24 -1.40
CA ARG A 117 -5.01 -18.34 -2.78
C ARG A 117 -3.52 -18.60 -2.77
N PHE A 118 -3.12 -19.75 -3.31
CA PHE A 118 -1.73 -20.17 -3.42
C PHE A 118 -0.91 -19.16 -4.24
N VAL A 119 0.09 -18.55 -3.61
CA VAL A 119 1.33 -18.17 -4.28
C VAL A 119 2.43 -18.91 -3.55
N LYS A 120 2.73 -20.13 -4.02
CA LYS A 120 3.99 -20.80 -3.66
C LYS A 120 5.12 -19.95 -4.24
N ARG A 121 5.79 -19.18 -3.39
CA ARG A 121 7.17 -18.76 -3.62
C ARG A 121 8.03 -19.47 -2.59
N ASN A 122 9.24 -19.83 -3.02
CA ASN A 122 10.29 -20.60 -2.34
C ASN A 122 10.87 -19.90 -1.09
N THR A 123 10.02 -19.29 -0.28
CA THR A 123 10.38 -18.56 0.94
C THR A 123 9.42 -19.03 2.02
N ASP A 124 9.93 -19.48 3.17
CA ASP A 124 9.17 -20.04 4.31
C ASP A 124 8.22 -19.06 5.01
N THR A 125 7.76 -18.01 4.32
CA THR A 125 6.81 -17.02 4.82
C THR A 125 5.70 -16.85 3.80
N ALA A 126 4.60 -17.61 3.96
CA ALA A 126 3.38 -17.40 3.20
C ALA A 126 2.75 -16.07 3.63
N ILE A 127 2.69 -15.09 2.71
CA ILE A 127 1.98 -13.83 2.96
C ILE A 127 0.50 -14.06 2.61
N PHE A 128 -0.38 -13.96 3.61
CA PHE A 128 -1.82 -14.02 3.39
C PHE A 128 -2.31 -12.72 2.77
N MET A 129 -2.96 -12.83 1.61
CA MET A 129 -3.58 -11.70 0.92
C MET A 129 -5.09 -11.94 0.87
N LYS A 130 -5.86 -11.20 1.67
CA LYS A 130 -7.33 -11.22 1.62
C LYS A 130 -7.80 -10.22 0.57
N LEU A 131 -8.62 -10.63 -0.39
CA LEU A 131 -9.25 -9.68 -1.32
C LEU A 131 -10.37 -8.96 -0.57
N ILE A 132 -10.26 -7.64 -0.45
CA ILE A 132 -11.19 -6.80 0.34
C ILE A 132 -11.95 -5.79 -0.52
N GLY A 133 -11.59 -5.68 -1.80
CA GLY A 133 -12.38 -4.91 -2.76
C GLY A 133 -12.06 -5.28 -4.20
N TRP A 134 -13.07 -5.20 -5.05
CA TRP A 134 -12.90 -5.37 -6.49
C TRP A 134 -13.76 -4.37 -7.28
N LYS A 135 -13.33 -4.11 -8.50
CA LYS A 135 -14.08 -3.37 -9.52
C LYS A 135 -13.87 -4.08 -10.85
N ASP A 136 -14.95 -4.22 -11.61
CA ASP A 136 -14.93 -4.73 -12.98
C ASP A 136 -15.59 -3.72 -13.92
N LYS A 137 -14.85 -3.29 -14.94
CA LYS A 137 -15.25 -2.30 -15.96
C LYS A 137 -15.86 -1.02 -15.36
N ASP A 138 -17.11 -0.71 -15.71
CA ASP A 138 -17.81 0.52 -15.34
C ASP A 138 -18.59 0.40 -14.02
N LYS A 139 -18.46 -0.73 -13.32
CA LYS A 139 -19.10 -0.92 -12.01
C LYS A 139 -18.44 -0.05 -10.95
N THR A 140 -19.19 0.26 -9.90
CA THR A 140 -18.61 0.84 -8.67
C THR A 140 -17.73 -0.19 -7.96
N LEU A 141 -16.77 0.29 -7.16
CA LEU A 141 -15.92 -0.58 -6.35
C LEU A 141 -16.80 -1.28 -5.30
N LEU A 142 -16.85 -2.60 -5.35
CA LEU A 142 -17.46 -3.42 -4.31
C LEU A 142 -16.39 -3.74 -3.27
N VAL A 143 -16.75 -3.55 -1.99
CA VAL A 143 -15.83 -3.71 -0.86
C VAL A 143 -16.45 -4.62 0.19
N ASP A 144 -15.60 -5.38 0.87
CA ASP A 144 -15.98 -6.09 2.10
C ASP A 144 -16.11 -5.02 3.21
N PRO A 145 -17.33 -4.75 3.71
CA PRO A 145 -17.57 -3.67 4.66
C PRO A 145 -16.80 -3.86 5.98
N ASP A 146 -16.55 -5.11 6.38
CA ASP A 146 -15.85 -5.43 7.63
C ASP A 146 -14.34 -5.19 7.52
N GLU A 147 -13.80 -5.20 6.29
CA GLU A 147 -12.36 -5.14 6.06
C GLU A 147 -11.88 -3.82 5.45
N ILE A 148 -12.75 -3.08 4.77
CA ILE A 148 -12.37 -1.84 4.07
C ILE A 148 -11.88 -0.75 5.02
N ASP A 149 -12.24 -0.84 6.30
CA ASP A 149 -11.83 0.12 7.32
C ASP A 149 -10.31 0.17 7.51
N CYS A 150 -9.57 -0.89 7.17
CA CYS A 150 -8.11 -0.84 7.16
C CYS A 150 -7.57 0.23 6.18
N LEU A 151 -8.22 0.43 5.03
CA LEU A 151 -7.85 1.45 4.06
C LEU A 151 -8.10 2.85 4.61
N LYS A 152 -9.28 3.08 5.20
CA LYS A 152 -9.65 4.38 5.80
C LYS A 152 -8.71 4.74 6.95
N ARG A 153 -8.41 3.77 7.80
CA ARG A 153 -7.49 3.91 8.93
C ARG A 153 -6.09 4.30 8.45
N VAL A 154 -5.57 3.63 7.43
CA VAL A 154 -4.27 4.01 6.83
C VAL A 154 -4.32 5.42 6.22
N GLY A 155 -5.45 5.85 5.66
CA GLY A 155 -5.64 7.21 5.16
C GLY A 155 -5.62 8.30 6.25
N SER A 156 -5.95 7.95 7.50
CA SER A 156 -5.98 8.87 8.64
C SER A 156 -4.71 8.87 9.50
N LEU A 157 -3.69 8.10 9.12
CA LEU A 157 -2.44 8.01 9.90
C LEU A 157 -1.72 9.36 10.04
N ASN A 158 -0.97 9.49 11.13
CA ASN A 158 -0.02 10.57 11.35
C ASN A 158 1.31 10.23 10.67
N GLU A 159 1.65 10.95 9.59
CA GLU A 159 2.89 10.71 8.83
C GLU A 159 4.16 11.22 9.53
N GLU A 160 3.97 12.05 10.56
CA GLU A 160 5.01 12.63 11.41
C GLU A 160 5.16 11.88 12.74
N ALA A 161 4.49 10.74 12.91
CA ALA A 161 4.56 9.96 14.14
C ALA A 161 5.99 9.47 14.41
N GLU A 162 6.50 9.75 15.61
CA GLU A 162 7.79 9.24 16.09
C GLU A 162 7.60 7.99 16.96
N SER A 163 6.37 7.75 17.44
CA SER A 163 6.00 6.60 18.24
C SER A 163 4.76 5.86 17.70
N ILE A 164 4.59 4.59 18.09
CA ILE A 164 3.39 3.82 17.74
C ILE A 164 2.11 4.46 18.31
N TYR A 165 2.22 5.14 19.45
CA TYR A 165 1.11 5.79 20.14
C TYR A 165 0.60 7.02 19.38
N GLU A 166 1.47 7.65 18.59
CA GLU A 166 1.13 8.80 17.75
C GLU A 166 0.64 8.42 16.35
N LEU A 167 0.79 7.16 15.94
CA LEU A 167 0.55 6.71 14.57
C LEU A 167 -0.91 6.90 14.14
N TYR A 168 -1.85 6.70 15.06
CA TYR A 168 -3.28 6.88 14.86
C TYR A 168 -3.87 7.77 15.96
N LYS A 169 -4.90 8.54 15.62
CA LYS A 169 -5.68 9.32 16.58
C LYS A 169 -6.51 8.39 17.48
N ASN A 170 -6.93 8.88 18.65
CA ASN A 170 -7.69 8.08 19.60
C ASN A 170 -9.11 7.70 19.09
N PRO A 171 -9.54 6.44 19.27
CA PRO A 171 -8.79 5.35 19.91
C PRO A 171 -7.68 4.79 19.00
N ASN A 172 -6.46 4.67 19.55
CA ASN A 172 -5.34 4.08 18.81
C ASN A 172 -5.45 2.55 18.85
N PRO A 173 -5.53 1.87 17.68
CA PRO A 173 -5.65 0.41 17.61
C PRO A 173 -4.51 -0.35 18.31
N ALA A 174 -3.34 0.27 18.46
CA ALA A 174 -2.22 -0.34 19.19
C ALA A 174 -2.44 -0.39 20.72
N CYS A 175 -3.43 0.36 21.24
CA CYS A 175 -3.77 0.42 22.67
C CYS A 175 -5.04 -0.38 23.02
N GLU A 176 -5.75 -0.89 22.02
CA GLU A 176 -6.99 -1.65 22.21
C GLU A 176 -6.70 -3.05 22.79
N ASP A 177 -7.65 -3.57 23.57
CA ASP A 177 -7.62 -4.96 24.04
C ASP A 177 -7.75 -5.91 22.84
N GLY A 178 -6.95 -6.99 22.80
CA GLY A 178 -6.85 -7.86 21.62
C GLY A 178 -5.79 -7.40 20.60
N SER A 179 -5.15 -6.25 20.81
CA SER A 179 -4.08 -5.78 19.91
C SER A 179 -2.76 -6.49 20.19
N ILE A 180 -2.01 -6.80 19.13
CA ILE A 180 -0.66 -7.39 19.22
C ILE A 180 0.26 -6.56 20.12
N TRP A 181 0.12 -5.23 20.09
CA TRP A 181 0.93 -4.34 20.90
C TRP A 181 0.68 -4.51 22.40
N LYS A 182 -0.59 -4.52 22.82
CA LYS A 182 -0.94 -4.70 24.22
C LYS A 182 -0.67 -6.12 24.70
N ASP A 183 -1.11 -7.11 23.92
CA ASP A 183 -1.17 -8.51 24.36
C ASP A 183 0.16 -9.25 24.22
N ILE A 184 1.00 -8.84 23.26
CA ILE A 184 2.25 -9.54 22.95
C ILE A 184 3.46 -8.64 23.19
N VAL A 185 3.48 -7.43 22.63
CA VAL A 185 4.69 -6.57 22.66
C VAL A 185 4.92 -5.95 24.04
N LEU A 186 3.86 -5.45 24.68
CA LEU A 186 3.89 -4.82 26.00
C LEU A 186 3.64 -5.81 27.14
N SER A 187 3.42 -7.09 26.83
CA SER A 187 3.16 -8.11 27.83
C SER A 187 4.35 -8.29 28.78
N PRO A 188 4.13 -8.28 30.11
CA PRO A 188 5.18 -8.50 31.11
C PRO A 188 5.92 -9.83 30.93
N SER A 189 5.25 -10.86 30.39
CA SER A 189 5.84 -12.19 30.18
C SER A 189 6.78 -12.26 28.97
N ARG A 190 6.77 -11.26 28.08
CA ARG A 190 7.55 -11.24 26.83
C ARG A 190 9.04 -11.49 27.06
N LEU A 191 9.62 -10.88 28.09
CA LEU A 191 11.05 -11.03 28.37
C LEU A 191 11.42 -12.48 28.72
N ASN A 192 10.58 -13.16 29.49
CA ASN A 192 10.80 -14.55 29.88
C ASN A 192 10.67 -15.47 28.67
N ILE A 193 9.63 -15.27 27.85
CA ILE A 193 9.41 -16.02 26.60
C ILE A 193 10.62 -15.85 25.66
N GLN A 194 11.14 -14.63 25.50
CA GLN A 194 12.31 -14.38 24.66
C GLN A 194 13.59 -15.05 25.18
N LYS A 195 13.79 -15.10 26.50
CA LYS A 195 14.93 -15.80 27.11
C LYS A 195 14.84 -17.31 26.87
N GLU A 196 13.66 -17.88 27.06
CA GLU A 196 13.41 -19.30 26.83
C GLU A 196 13.60 -19.69 25.36
N LEU A 197 13.07 -18.87 24.44
CA LEU A 197 13.24 -19.07 23.00
C LEU A 197 14.72 -19.00 22.61
N LYS A 198 15.45 -17.99 23.12
CA LYS A 198 16.88 -17.85 22.88
C LYS A 198 17.67 -19.05 23.39
N TYR A 199 17.37 -19.51 24.61
CA TYR A 199 18.00 -20.70 25.19
C TYR A 199 17.73 -21.95 24.34
N SER A 200 16.49 -22.13 23.90
CA SER A 200 16.08 -23.27 23.06
C SER A 200 16.79 -23.28 21.71
N ILE A 201 16.86 -22.12 21.03
CA ILE A 201 17.59 -21.98 19.76
C ILE A 201 19.08 -22.28 19.97
N GLN A 202 19.71 -21.71 21.01
CA GLN A 202 21.12 -21.96 21.30
C GLN A 202 21.43 -23.42 21.62
N LYS A 203 20.49 -24.14 22.24
CA LYS A 203 20.63 -25.58 22.51
C LYS A 203 20.62 -26.39 21.22
N VAL A 204 19.74 -26.04 20.28
CA VAL A 204 19.66 -26.70 18.95
C VAL A 204 20.89 -26.37 18.09
N GLU A 205 21.37 -25.13 18.10
CA GLU A 205 22.54 -24.71 17.30
C GLU A 205 23.88 -25.29 17.80
N ARG A 206 23.93 -25.81 19.05
CA ARG A 206 25.13 -26.44 19.63
C ARG A 206 25.16 -27.96 19.47
N GLN A 207 24.12 -28.57 18.92
CA GLN A 207 24.09 -29.98 18.51
C GLN A 207 24.57 -30.12 17.07
#